data_AF-A0A7Y3BCR9-F1
#
_entry.id   AF-A0A7Y3BCR9-F1
#
_cell.length_a   1.000
_cell.length_b   1.000
_cell.length_c   1.000
_cell.angle_alpha   90.00
_cell.angle_beta   90.00
_cell.angle_gamma   90.00
#
_symmetry.space_group_name_H-M   'P 1'
#
loop_
_entity.id
_entity.type
_entity.pdbx_description
1 polymer ?
#
loop_
_entity_poly.entity_id
_entity_poly.type
_entity_poly.pdbx_seq_one_letter_code
_entity_poly.pdbx_strand_id
1 'polypeptide(L)'
;MSYVKLASASAIAIAATGAASTAYAEDLTLCWAAWDPANALVELSKEFEAQSGHTMNFEFVPWPNFADRMLNELNSGGKLCDLLIGDSQWIGGGAENGHYVKLNAFFDSEGISMDDFAPATVYAYSTWPKGTPNYYALPAMGDANGWFYRKDWFEREDIQAAYKAATGDDLGEPQSQKEMLQIAQFFQEREIDGKTVYGAAIFTERGSEGITMGVTSALYPWGFKYENSPGSYDMEGAVNSAESVEALEFYKEFYETAT
;
A
#
# COMPACT_ATOMS: atom_id res chain seq x y z
N MET A 1 -20.19 -80.54 -24.58
CA MET A 1 -19.12 -79.52 -24.60
C MET A 1 -19.76 -78.23 -25.06
N SER A 2 -19.79 -77.21 -24.18
CA SER A 2 -19.96 -75.76 -24.47
C SER A 2 -21.19 -75.27 -25.26
N TYR A 3 -21.94 -74.24 -24.88
CA TYR A 3 -21.83 -73.25 -23.81
C TYR A 3 -23.25 -72.80 -23.40
N VAL A 4 -23.34 -72.47 -22.12
CA VAL A 4 -24.45 -71.86 -21.38
C VAL A 4 -24.53 -70.37 -21.74
N LYS A 5 -25.74 -69.78 -21.94
CA LYS A 5 -26.32 -68.75 -21.06
C LYS A 5 -27.56 -68.06 -21.65
N LEU A 6 -28.49 -67.84 -20.72
CA LEU A 6 -29.85 -67.37 -20.84
C LEU A 6 -29.98 -65.91 -21.31
N ALA A 7 -31.17 -65.66 -21.87
CA ALA A 7 -31.82 -64.39 -22.09
C ALA A 7 -31.81 -63.44 -20.87
N SER A 8 -31.75 -62.13 -21.13
CA SER A 8 -32.71 -61.11 -20.69
C SER A 8 -32.23 -59.74 -21.18
N ALA A 9 -32.96 -59.15 -22.13
CA ALA A 9 -32.74 -57.79 -22.58
C ALA A 9 -33.54 -56.84 -21.68
N SER A 10 -32.85 -56.07 -20.84
CA SER A 10 -33.43 -54.94 -20.10
C SER A 10 -32.79 -53.66 -20.61
N ALA A 11 -33.48 -52.95 -21.49
CA ALA A 11 -33.14 -51.58 -21.87
C ALA A 11 -33.61 -50.64 -20.76
N ILE A 12 -32.67 -50.24 -19.90
CA ILE A 12 -32.88 -49.15 -18.96
C ILE A 12 -32.42 -47.87 -19.66
N ALA A 13 -33.38 -47.10 -20.16
CA ALA A 13 -33.17 -45.73 -20.58
C ALA A 13 -33.12 -44.86 -19.31
N ILE A 14 -31.91 -44.56 -18.81
CA ILE A 14 -31.74 -43.49 -17.83
C ILE A 14 -31.73 -42.17 -18.61
N ALA A 15 -32.89 -41.53 -18.64
CA ALA A 15 -32.96 -40.09 -18.86
C ALA A 15 -32.38 -39.41 -17.62
N ALA A 16 -31.06 -39.23 -17.59
CA ALA A 16 -30.43 -38.30 -16.66
C ALA A 16 -30.73 -36.89 -17.19
N THR A 17 -31.82 -36.31 -16.72
CA THR A 17 -31.99 -34.87 -16.67
C THR A 17 -30.75 -34.30 -16.00
N GLY A 18 -29.88 -33.65 -16.77
CA GLY A 18 -28.78 -32.88 -16.22
C GLY A 18 -29.38 -31.84 -15.29
N ALA A 19 -29.28 -32.09 -13.99
CA ALA A 19 -29.44 -31.04 -13.00
C ALA A 19 -28.46 -29.94 -13.42
N ALA A 20 -28.96 -28.74 -13.65
CA ALA A 20 -28.10 -27.58 -13.65
C ALA A 20 -27.36 -27.62 -12.30
N SER A 21 -26.06 -27.93 -12.35
CA SER A 21 -25.18 -27.71 -11.23
C SER A 21 -25.19 -26.22 -10.99
N THR A 22 -26.07 -25.77 -10.12
CA THR A 22 -25.90 -24.49 -9.45
C THR A 22 -24.66 -24.66 -8.56
N ALA A 23 -23.49 -24.45 -9.16
CA ALA A 23 -22.25 -24.28 -8.42
C ALA A 23 -22.40 -22.96 -7.68
N TYR A 24 -22.82 -23.03 -6.42
CA TYR A 24 -22.77 -21.92 -5.50
C TYR A 24 -21.49 -22.07 -4.67
N ALA A 25 -20.67 -21.02 -4.75
CA ALA A 25 -19.58 -20.63 -3.85
C ALA A 25 -18.35 -21.54 -3.75
N GLU A 26 -17.33 -21.26 -4.55
CA GLU A 26 -15.96 -21.48 -4.05
C GLU A 26 -15.68 -20.45 -2.95
N ASP A 27 -15.13 -20.89 -1.82
CA ASP A 27 -14.65 -20.00 -0.78
C ASP A 27 -13.46 -19.20 -1.34
N LEU A 28 -13.47 -17.88 -1.17
CA LEU A 28 -12.40 -16.98 -1.61
C LEU A 28 -11.59 -16.51 -0.40
N THR A 29 -10.27 -16.53 -0.50
CA THR A 29 -9.38 -16.01 0.54
C THR A 29 -8.74 -14.70 0.10
N LEU A 30 -8.96 -13.64 0.89
CA LEU A 30 -8.33 -12.34 0.70
C LEU A 30 -7.19 -12.14 1.71
N CYS A 31 -6.01 -11.84 1.19
CA CYS A 31 -4.83 -11.52 1.98
C CYS A 31 -4.56 -10.01 1.98
N TRP A 32 -4.28 -9.45 3.16
CA TRP A 32 -3.92 -8.04 3.31
C TRP A 32 -3.12 -7.80 4.61
N ALA A 33 -2.68 -6.56 4.81
CA ALA A 33 -2.13 -6.12 6.07
C ALA A 33 -3.23 -5.99 7.13
N ALA A 34 -2.88 -6.19 8.40
CA ALA A 34 -3.78 -6.03 9.54
C ALA A 34 -3.81 -4.57 10.02
N TRP A 35 -4.93 -3.88 9.77
CA TRP A 35 -5.17 -2.48 10.11
C TRP A 35 -6.65 -2.11 9.95
N ASP A 36 -7.04 -0.92 10.37
CA ASP A 36 -8.45 -0.50 10.41
C ASP A 36 -9.20 -0.61 9.06
N PRO A 37 -8.61 -0.23 7.90
CA PRO A 37 -9.22 -0.46 6.60
C PRO A 37 -9.56 -1.92 6.29
N ALA A 38 -8.74 -2.88 6.75
CA ALA A 38 -9.02 -4.30 6.56
C ALA A 38 -10.28 -4.73 7.33
N ASN A 39 -10.53 -4.15 8.51
CA ASN A 39 -11.77 -4.40 9.27
C ASN A 39 -13.01 -3.88 8.51
N ALA A 40 -12.91 -2.73 7.85
CA ALA A 40 -13.98 -2.20 7.02
C ALA A 40 -14.28 -3.14 5.84
N LEU A 41 -13.25 -3.73 5.23
CA LEU A 41 -13.41 -4.69 4.14
C LEU A 41 -14.13 -5.98 4.57
N VAL A 42 -13.88 -6.47 5.79
CA VAL A 42 -14.64 -7.60 6.37
C VAL A 42 -16.11 -7.26 6.52
N GLU A 43 -16.46 -6.00 6.82
CA GLU A 43 -17.88 -5.62 6.85
C GLU A 43 -18.49 -5.53 5.45
N LEU A 44 -17.76 -4.96 4.49
CA LEU A 44 -18.20 -4.90 3.09
C LEU A 44 -18.40 -6.30 2.49
N SER A 45 -17.61 -7.29 2.92
CA SER A 45 -17.71 -8.65 2.39
C SER A 45 -19.05 -9.30 2.69
N LYS A 46 -19.73 -8.95 3.79
CA LYS A 46 -21.02 -9.57 4.15
C LYS A 46 -22.10 -9.32 3.09
N GLU A 47 -22.11 -8.13 2.50
CA GLU A 47 -23.02 -7.82 1.40
C GLU A 47 -22.62 -8.59 0.14
N PHE A 48 -21.33 -8.66 -0.17
CA PHE A 48 -20.82 -9.46 -1.28
C PHE A 48 -21.17 -10.96 -1.15
N GLU A 49 -20.98 -11.56 0.02
CA GLU A 49 -21.34 -12.95 0.30
C GLU A 49 -22.84 -13.19 0.10
N ALA A 50 -23.68 -12.29 0.61
CA ALA A 50 -25.13 -12.40 0.45
C ALA A 50 -25.60 -12.29 -1.01
N GLN A 51 -24.94 -11.47 -1.83
CA GLN A 51 -25.31 -11.26 -3.23
C GLN A 51 -24.74 -12.33 -4.17
N SER A 52 -23.48 -12.70 -3.97
CA SER A 52 -22.74 -13.60 -4.86
C SER A 52 -22.90 -15.08 -4.48
N GLY A 53 -23.23 -15.35 -3.22
CA GLY A 53 -23.24 -16.68 -2.63
C GLY A 53 -21.87 -17.16 -2.15
N HIS A 54 -20.76 -16.53 -2.56
CA HIS A 54 -19.40 -16.89 -2.13
C HIS A 54 -19.18 -16.66 -0.63
N THR A 55 -18.31 -17.47 -0.01
CA THR A 55 -17.80 -17.20 1.34
C THR A 55 -16.45 -16.50 1.25
N MET A 56 -16.20 -15.49 2.08
CA MET A 56 -14.91 -14.83 2.19
C MET A 56 -14.15 -15.28 3.43
N ASN A 57 -12.90 -15.69 3.22
CA ASN A 57 -11.90 -15.91 4.26
C ASN A 57 -10.86 -14.80 4.19
N PHE A 58 -10.20 -14.54 5.32
CA PHE A 58 -9.22 -13.46 5.42
C PHE A 58 -7.92 -13.93 6.06
N GLU A 59 -6.80 -13.53 5.47
CA GLU A 59 -5.47 -13.66 6.05
C GLU A 59 -4.89 -12.26 6.25
N PHE A 60 -4.94 -11.78 7.48
CA PHE A 60 -4.39 -10.47 7.85
C PHE A 60 -3.06 -10.61 8.57
N VAL A 61 -2.05 -9.93 8.03
CA VAL A 61 -0.68 -9.99 8.53
C VAL A 61 -0.29 -8.63 9.10
N PRO A 62 0.31 -8.54 10.30
CA PRO A 62 0.83 -7.29 10.80
C PRO A 62 1.80 -6.62 9.81
N TRP A 63 1.68 -5.30 9.65
CA TRP A 63 2.51 -4.50 8.73
C TRP A 63 4.02 -4.82 8.78
N PRO A 64 4.66 -4.96 9.96
CA PRO A 64 6.09 -5.25 10.04
C PRO A 64 6.50 -6.57 9.35
N ASN A 65 5.55 -7.49 9.15
CA ASN A 65 5.76 -8.82 8.60
C ASN A 65 5.09 -9.03 7.22
N PHE A 66 4.33 -8.06 6.73
CA PHE A 66 3.44 -8.24 5.59
C PHE A 66 4.21 -8.54 4.31
N ALA A 67 5.20 -7.71 3.97
CA ALA A 67 6.04 -7.88 2.79
C ALA A 67 6.76 -9.24 2.81
N ASP A 68 7.47 -9.56 3.90
CA ASP A 68 8.19 -10.83 4.04
C ASP A 68 7.27 -12.03 3.85
N ARG A 69 6.07 -12.01 4.44
CA ARG A 69 5.14 -13.14 4.34
C ARG A 69 4.56 -13.28 2.93
N MET A 70 4.01 -12.20 2.37
CA MET A 70 3.30 -12.26 1.09
C MET A 70 4.24 -12.42 -0.10
N LEU A 71 5.42 -11.78 -0.09
CA LEU A 71 6.39 -11.97 -1.16
C LEU A 71 6.94 -13.40 -1.17
N ASN A 72 7.14 -14.03 0.01
CA ASN A 72 7.52 -15.44 0.08
C ASN A 72 6.40 -16.36 -0.44
N GLU A 73 5.14 -16.09 -0.09
CA GLU A 73 3.98 -16.82 -0.63
C GLU A 73 3.98 -16.78 -2.17
N LEU A 74 4.09 -15.57 -2.75
CA LEU A 74 4.14 -15.38 -4.20
C LEU A 74 5.32 -16.10 -4.85
N ASN A 75 6.54 -15.90 -4.33
CA ASN A 75 7.76 -16.50 -4.87
C ASN A 75 7.75 -18.03 -4.80
N SER A 76 7.04 -18.60 -3.81
CA SER A 76 6.89 -20.07 -3.66
C SER A 76 5.81 -20.67 -4.57
N GLY A 77 5.03 -19.84 -5.28
CA GLY A 77 3.86 -20.29 -6.02
C GLY A 77 2.76 -20.83 -5.11
N GLY A 78 2.67 -20.27 -3.89
CA GLY A 78 1.68 -20.64 -2.91
C GLY A 78 0.25 -20.36 -3.38
N LYS A 79 -0.72 -20.93 -2.67
CA LYS A 79 -2.16 -20.89 -3.02
C LYS A 79 -3.01 -20.42 -1.85
N LEU A 80 -2.41 -19.69 -0.91
CA LEU A 80 -3.10 -19.16 0.25
C LEU A 80 -4.15 -18.12 -0.13
N CYS A 81 -3.81 -17.25 -1.08
CA CYS A 81 -4.59 -16.06 -1.40
C CYS A 81 -5.19 -16.19 -2.81
N ASP A 82 -6.51 -16.06 -2.92
CA ASP A 82 -7.19 -15.88 -4.20
C ASP A 82 -7.14 -14.41 -4.62
N LEU A 83 -7.22 -13.50 -3.63
CA LEU A 83 -7.02 -12.07 -3.80
C LEU A 83 -5.94 -11.58 -2.84
N LEU A 84 -5.05 -10.71 -3.32
CA LEU A 84 -4.02 -10.06 -2.51
C LEU A 84 -4.13 -8.55 -2.72
N ILE A 85 -4.40 -7.83 -1.63
CA ILE A 85 -4.19 -6.38 -1.60
C ILE A 85 -2.72 -6.15 -1.22
N GLY A 86 -1.85 -6.18 -2.22
CA GLY A 86 -0.41 -5.97 -2.06
C GLY A 86 -0.01 -4.50 -2.11
N ASP A 87 1.25 -4.21 -1.77
CA ASP A 87 1.79 -2.87 -1.94
C ASP A 87 2.04 -2.54 -3.42
N SER A 88 1.76 -1.29 -3.79
CA SER A 88 2.07 -0.71 -5.09
C SER A 88 3.52 -0.89 -5.53
N GLN A 89 4.47 -0.93 -4.59
CA GLN A 89 5.90 -1.12 -4.87
C GLN A 89 6.19 -2.49 -5.51
N TRP A 90 5.29 -3.47 -5.32
CA TRP A 90 5.47 -4.83 -5.80
C TRP A 90 4.99 -5.04 -7.23
N ILE A 91 4.23 -4.09 -7.81
CA ILE A 91 3.52 -4.27 -9.09
C ILE A 91 4.43 -4.72 -10.23
N GLY A 92 5.65 -4.18 -10.31
CA GLY A 92 6.62 -4.58 -11.32
C GLY A 92 7.15 -5.99 -11.11
N GLY A 93 7.53 -6.32 -9.88
CA GLY A 93 7.93 -7.69 -9.52
C GLY A 93 6.80 -8.69 -9.74
N GLY A 94 5.57 -8.35 -9.39
CA GLY A 94 4.40 -9.22 -9.57
C GLY A 94 4.07 -9.47 -11.04
N ALA A 95 4.19 -8.45 -11.90
CA ALA A 95 3.96 -8.56 -13.33
C ALA A 95 5.06 -9.36 -14.05
N GLU A 96 6.34 -9.06 -13.80
CA GLU A 96 7.47 -9.71 -14.49
C GLU A 96 7.66 -11.17 -14.07
N ASN A 97 7.41 -11.51 -12.80
CA ASN A 97 7.53 -12.88 -12.31
C ASN A 97 6.26 -13.72 -12.54
N GLY A 98 5.22 -13.15 -13.15
CA GLY A 98 3.97 -13.86 -13.43
C GLY A 98 3.13 -14.17 -12.20
N HIS A 99 3.35 -13.47 -11.09
CA HIS A 99 2.54 -13.59 -9.87
C HIS A 99 1.17 -12.94 -10.03
N TYR A 100 1.06 -11.89 -10.86
CA TYR A 100 -0.18 -11.15 -11.06
C TYR A 100 -0.79 -11.42 -12.43
N VAL A 101 -2.11 -11.58 -12.44
CA VAL A 101 -2.91 -11.71 -13.66
C VAL A 101 -3.06 -10.33 -14.29
N LYS A 102 -2.88 -10.25 -15.61
CA LYS A 102 -3.18 -9.02 -16.36
C LYS A 102 -4.70 -8.86 -16.49
N LEU A 103 -5.23 -7.76 -15.98
CA LEU A 103 -6.67 -7.54 -15.76
C LEU A 103 -7.40 -6.83 -16.90
N ASN A 104 -6.70 -6.36 -17.94
CA ASN A 104 -7.32 -5.61 -19.05
C ASN A 104 -8.58 -6.27 -19.63
N ALA A 105 -8.50 -7.57 -19.98
CA ALA A 105 -9.63 -8.27 -20.57
C ALA A 105 -10.81 -8.44 -19.59
N PHE A 106 -10.52 -8.57 -18.30
CA PHE A 106 -11.52 -8.61 -17.23
C PHE A 106 -12.18 -7.24 -17.06
N PHE A 107 -11.38 -6.16 -17.07
CA PHE A 107 -11.93 -4.80 -17.00
C PHE A 107 -12.82 -4.48 -18.19
N ASP A 108 -12.40 -4.86 -19.41
CA ASP A 108 -13.21 -4.68 -20.62
C ASP A 108 -14.53 -5.47 -20.55
N SER A 109 -14.52 -6.70 -20.01
CA SER A 109 -15.73 -7.54 -19.91
C SER A 109 -16.71 -7.05 -18.85
N GLU A 110 -16.19 -6.57 -17.72
CA GLU A 110 -17.00 -6.07 -16.60
C GLU A 110 -17.35 -4.57 -16.73
N GLY A 111 -16.85 -3.89 -17.77
CA GLY A 111 -17.08 -2.47 -17.98
C GLY A 111 -16.40 -1.58 -16.93
N ILE A 112 -15.27 -2.03 -16.37
CA ILE A 112 -14.49 -1.28 -15.38
C ILE A 112 -13.57 -0.31 -16.13
N SER A 113 -13.78 1.00 -15.93
CA SER A 113 -12.92 2.02 -16.50
C SER A 113 -11.86 2.47 -15.51
N MET A 114 -10.59 2.47 -15.92
CA MET A 114 -9.52 3.05 -15.09
C MET A 114 -9.62 4.58 -14.97
N ASP A 115 -10.40 5.24 -15.83
CA ASP A 115 -10.68 6.67 -15.73
C ASP A 115 -11.60 7.02 -14.54
N ASP A 116 -12.25 6.02 -13.92
CA ASP A 116 -13.04 6.19 -12.71
C ASP A 116 -12.16 6.32 -11.45
N PHE A 117 -10.85 6.11 -11.58
CA PHE A 117 -9.88 6.17 -10.49
C PHE A 117 -8.96 7.39 -10.64
N ALA A 118 -8.37 7.83 -9.52
CA ALA A 118 -7.43 8.94 -9.53
C ALA A 118 -6.22 8.62 -10.44
N PRO A 119 -5.80 9.51 -11.36
CA PRO A 119 -4.72 9.21 -12.31
C PRO A 119 -3.40 8.79 -11.63
N ALA A 120 -3.09 9.37 -10.47
CA ALA A 120 -1.91 9.01 -9.70
C ALA A 120 -1.96 7.56 -9.19
N THR A 121 -3.12 7.10 -8.72
CA THR A 121 -3.28 5.72 -8.22
C THR A 121 -3.27 4.72 -9.36
N VAL A 122 -3.85 5.06 -10.52
CA VAL A 122 -3.74 4.21 -11.73
C VAL A 122 -2.28 4.01 -12.12
N TYR A 123 -1.53 5.11 -12.26
CA TYR A 123 -0.12 5.06 -12.62
C TYR A 123 0.71 4.27 -11.58
N ALA A 124 0.56 4.61 -10.30
CA ALA A 124 1.39 4.06 -9.25
C ALA A 124 1.01 2.61 -8.87
N TYR A 125 -0.28 2.26 -8.86
CA TYR A 125 -0.74 1.02 -8.24
C TYR A 125 -1.12 -0.07 -9.26
N SER A 126 -1.47 0.32 -10.49
CA SER A 126 -2.03 -0.64 -11.46
C SER A 126 -1.13 -0.94 -12.65
N THR A 127 -0.27 -0.01 -13.06
CA THR A 127 0.44 -0.12 -14.35
C THR A 127 1.81 -0.77 -14.26
N TRP A 128 2.10 -1.66 -15.21
CA TRP A 128 3.46 -2.14 -15.51
C TRP A 128 3.63 -2.54 -16.99
N PRO A 129 4.72 -2.14 -17.70
CA PRO A 129 5.66 -1.09 -17.32
C PRO A 129 4.95 0.23 -17.02
N LYS A 130 5.56 1.08 -16.20
CA LYS A 130 4.95 2.33 -15.74
C LYS A 130 4.50 3.21 -16.92
N GLY A 131 3.29 3.76 -16.81
CA GLY A 131 2.70 4.63 -17.83
C GLY A 131 2.12 3.91 -19.06
N THR A 132 2.17 2.57 -19.10
CA THR A 132 1.48 1.79 -20.13
C THR A 132 0.06 1.43 -19.69
N PRO A 133 -0.92 1.26 -20.61
CA PRO A 133 -2.28 0.85 -20.27
C PRO A 133 -2.37 -0.67 -20.03
N ASN A 134 -1.37 -1.23 -19.33
CA ASN A 134 -1.31 -2.64 -18.94
C ASN A 134 -1.59 -2.70 -17.44
N TYR A 135 -2.76 -3.22 -17.07
CA TYR A 135 -3.23 -3.20 -15.69
C TYR A 135 -3.07 -4.57 -15.04
N TYR A 136 -2.41 -4.60 -13.89
CA TYR A 136 -2.15 -5.80 -13.10
C TYR A 136 -2.79 -5.76 -11.71
N ALA A 137 -3.39 -4.63 -11.34
CA ALA A 137 -4.14 -4.46 -10.10
C ALA A 137 -5.24 -3.41 -10.28
N LEU A 138 -6.26 -3.47 -9.43
CA LEU A 138 -7.27 -2.43 -9.28
C LEU A 138 -6.88 -1.57 -8.05
N PRO A 139 -6.89 -0.22 -8.13
CA PRO A 139 -6.60 0.61 -6.96
C PRO A 139 -7.64 0.38 -5.86
N ALA A 140 -7.21 -0.24 -4.75
CA ALA A 140 -8.10 -0.56 -3.63
C ALA A 140 -8.11 0.58 -2.58
N MET A 141 -6.94 1.14 -2.29
CA MET A 141 -6.76 2.22 -1.32
C MET A 141 -5.57 3.08 -1.72
N GLY A 142 -5.70 4.40 -1.58
CA GLY A 142 -4.62 5.34 -1.83
C GLY A 142 -4.22 6.07 -0.56
N ASP A 143 -2.92 6.14 -0.34
CA ASP A 143 -2.33 6.79 0.83
C ASP A 143 -1.64 8.09 0.42
N ALA A 144 -1.85 9.13 1.23
CA ALA A 144 -1.20 10.41 1.09
C ALA A 144 -0.51 10.77 2.41
N ASN A 145 0.80 10.93 2.38
CA ASN A 145 1.57 11.41 3.53
C ASN A 145 1.37 12.92 3.69
N GLY A 146 1.02 13.34 4.89
CA GLY A 146 0.83 14.75 5.24
C GLY A 146 1.38 15.06 6.62
N TRP A 147 1.76 16.33 6.80
CA TRP A 147 2.13 16.86 8.10
C TRP A 147 0.91 17.39 8.83
N PHE A 148 0.84 17.11 10.11
CA PHE A 148 -0.19 17.65 11.01
C PHE A 148 0.50 18.43 12.12
N TYR A 149 -0.07 19.58 12.49
CA TYR A 149 0.46 20.43 13.55
C TYR A 149 -0.63 20.84 14.54
N ARG A 150 -0.20 21.24 15.74
CA ARG A 150 -1.09 21.74 16.79
C ARG A 150 -1.47 23.19 16.52
N LYS A 151 -2.57 23.37 15.80
CA LYS A 151 -3.11 24.70 15.47
C LYS A 151 -3.26 25.61 16.69
N ASP A 152 -3.75 25.07 17.80
CA ASP A 152 -3.91 25.79 19.06
C ASP A 152 -2.58 26.28 19.67
N TRP A 153 -1.46 25.63 19.36
CA TRP A 153 -0.13 26.12 19.74
C TRP A 153 0.37 27.19 18.77
N PHE A 154 0.14 26.99 17.47
CA PHE A 154 0.59 27.92 16.43
C PHE A 154 -0.15 29.26 16.47
N GLU A 155 -1.38 29.29 16.98
CA GLU A 155 -2.20 30.50 17.15
C GLU A 155 -2.01 31.17 18.52
N ARG A 156 -1.18 30.61 19.41
CA ARG A 156 -1.02 31.13 20.78
C ARG A 156 -0.02 32.27 20.85
N GLU A 157 -0.45 33.45 21.29
CA GLU A 157 0.38 34.67 21.31
C GLU A 157 1.69 34.53 22.09
N ASP A 158 1.67 33.81 23.23
CA ASP A 158 2.87 33.57 24.05
C ASP A 158 3.88 32.66 23.32
N ILE A 159 3.40 31.63 22.62
CA ILE A 159 4.25 30.73 21.83
C ILE A 159 4.80 31.45 20.61
N GLN A 160 3.97 32.21 19.88
CA GLN A 160 4.40 33.00 18.73
C GLN A 160 5.48 34.01 19.13
N ALA A 161 5.28 34.72 20.25
CA ALA A 161 6.27 35.66 20.78
C ALA A 161 7.57 34.95 21.19
N ALA A 162 7.48 33.79 21.83
CA ALA A 162 8.64 33.00 22.23
C ALA A 162 9.41 32.45 21.00
N TYR A 163 8.70 32.00 19.97
CA TYR A 163 9.30 31.55 18.71
C TYR A 163 10.05 32.69 18.04
N LYS A 164 9.39 33.83 17.84
CA LYS A 164 9.99 35.02 17.23
C LYS A 164 11.21 35.53 18.01
N ALA A 165 11.17 35.47 19.34
CA ALA A 165 12.30 35.83 20.17
C ALA A 165 13.48 34.84 20.04
N ALA A 166 13.21 33.55 19.81
CA ALA A 166 14.22 32.50 19.71
C ALA A 166 14.84 32.41 18.30
N THR A 167 14.05 32.58 17.25
CA THR A 167 14.46 32.34 15.85
C THR A 167 14.59 33.62 15.03
N GLY A 168 13.86 34.67 15.41
CA GLY A 168 13.69 35.88 14.61
C GLY A 168 12.53 35.83 13.61
N ASP A 169 11.93 34.66 13.42
CA ASP A 169 10.87 34.42 12.44
C ASP A 169 9.47 34.39 13.07
N ASP A 170 8.44 34.63 12.26
CA ASP A 170 7.06 34.44 12.71
C ASP A 170 6.68 32.95 12.66
N LEU A 171 6.04 32.44 13.73
CA LEU A 171 5.58 31.06 13.76
C LEU A 171 4.40 30.87 12.80
N GLY A 172 4.55 29.95 11.85
CA GLY A 172 3.53 29.64 10.85
C GLY A 172 3.75 28.27 10.23
N GLU A 173 2.89 27.92 9.26
CA GLU A 173 3.04 26.67 8.49
C GLU A 173 4.38 26.66 7.74
N PRO A 174 5.21 25.62 7.89
CA PRO A 174 6.54 25.59 7.26
C PRO A 174 6.41 25.57 5.74
N GLN A 175 7.18 26.43 5.07
CA GLN A 175 7.28 26.50 3.61
C GLN A 175 8.45 25.68 3.05
N SER A 176 9.28 25.12 3.93
CA SER A 176 10.38 24.24 3.58
C SER A 176 10.68 23.21 4.67
N GLN A 177 11.40 22.14 4.30
CA GLN A 177 11.88 21.13 5.23
C GLN A 177 12.78 21.74 6.32
N LYS A 178 13.58 22.75 5.98
CA LYS A 178 14.46 23.45 6.92
C LYS A 178 13.68 24.29 7.94
N GLU A 179 12.63 24.99 7.51
CA GLU A 179 11.72 25.68 8.42
C GLU A 179 10.98 24.71 9.35
N MET A 180 10.56 23.55 8.82
CA MET A 180 9.93 22.51 9.63
C MET A 180 10.87 21.98 10.71
N LEU A 181 12.16 21.76 10.39
CA LEU A 181 13.18 21.40 11.38
C LEU A 181 13.32 22.48 12.46
N GLN A 182 13.44 23.75 12.07
CA GLN A 182 13.55 24.86 13.03
C GLN A 182 12.32 24.94 13.97
N ILE A 183 11.12 24.75 13.42
CA ILE A 183 9.88 24.73 14.21
C ILE A 183 9.87 23.54 15.17
N ALA A 184 10.23 22.34 14.69
CA ALA A 184 10.28 21.15 15.52
C ALA A 184 11.32 21.30 16.65
N GLN A 185 12.52 21.79 16.36
CA GLN A 185 13.56 22.09 17.37
C GLN A 185 13.09 23.11 18.41
N PHE A 186 12.25 24.08 18.05
CA PHE A 186 11.69 25.03 19.01
C PHE A 186 10.73 24.38 20.01
N PHE A 187 9.95 23.39 19.57
CA PHE A 187 9.01 22.64 20.41
C PHE A 187 9.66 21.47 21.16
N GLN A 188 10.85 21.03 20.73
CA GLN A 188 11.55 19.89 21.33
C GLN A 188 11.78 20.08 22.84
N GLU A 189 11.31 19.12 23.63
CA GLU A 189 11.40 19.06 25.09
C GLU A 189 10.85 20.32 25.82
N ARG A 190 9.91 21.04 25.19
CA ARG A 190 9.31 22.25 25.77
C ARG A 190 8.19 21.89 26.74
N GLU A 191 8.02 22.69 27.79
CA GLU A 191 6.86 22.61 28.66
C GLU A 191 5.69 23.44 28.11
N ILE A 192 4.57 22.79 27.81
CA ILE A 192 3.31 23.43 27.41
C ILE A 192 2.18 22.81 28.23
N ASP A 193 1.42 23.66 28.92
CA ASP A 193 0.28 23.26 29.77
C ASP A 193 0.63 22.20 30.83
N GLY A 194 1.86 22.29 31.37
CA GLY A 194 2.38 21.38 32.39
C GLY A 194 2.80 20.00 31.88
N LYS A 195 3.05 19.87 30.57
CA LYS A 195 3.57 18.66 29.94
C LYS A 195 4.78 18.99 29.08
N THR A 196 5.78 18.12 29.13
CA THR A 196 6.84 18.07 28.12
C THR A 196 6.24 17.65 26.78
N VAL A 197 6.53 18.44 25.74
CA VAL A 197 6.15 18.16 24.35
C VAL A 197 7.40 17.95 23.52
N TYR A 198 7.23 17.31 22.36
CA TYR A 198 8.31 16.98 21.43
C TYR A 198 8.07 17.67 20.09
N GLY A 199 9.14 17.90 19.35
CA GLY A 199 9.13 18.74 18.16
C GLY A 199 8.26 18.20 17.04
N ALA A 200 8.44 16.93 16.72
CA ALA A 200 7.72 16.24 15.68
C ALA A 200 7.80 14.71 15.85
N ALA A 201 6.84 14.01 15.25
CA ALA A 201 6.89 12.56 15.10
C ALA A 201 7.19 12.24 13.64
N ILE A 202 8.21 11.41 13.39
CA ILE A 202 8.65 11.01 12.05
C ILE A 202 8.73 9.49 11.94
N PHE A 203 8.81 8.95 10.72
CA PHE A 203 8.93 7.51 10.51
C PHE A 203 10.33 7.00 10.88
N THR A 204 10.41 6.08 11.85
CA THR A 204 11.68 5.48 12.30
C THR A 204 11.64 3.96 12.39
N GLU A 205 10.48 3.37 12.05
CA GLU A 205 10.27 1.92 12.11
C GLU A 205 11.21 1.17 11.17
N ARG A 206 11.89 0.15 11.70
CA ARG A 206 12.83 -0.69 10.93
C ARG A 206 12.15 -1.86 10.21
N GLY A 207 10.92 -2.19 10.60
CA GLY A 207 10.11 -3.23 9.97
C GLY A 207 9.49 -2.73 8.68
N SER A 208 9.36 -3.63 7.70
CA SER A 208 8.79 -3.35 6.39
C SER A 208 9.40 -2.06 5.77
N GLU A 209 8.56 -1.10 5.40
CA GLU A 209 8.91 0.10 4.63
C GLU A 209 8.96 1.39 5.46
N GLY A 210 8.72 1.36 6.77
CA GLY A 210 8.53 2.57 7.59
C GLY A 210 9.70 3.56 7.45
N ILE A 211 10.93 3.11 7.72
CA ILE A 211 12.13 3.97 7.59
C ILE A 211 12.35 4.42 6.15
N THR A 212 12.06 3.58 5.16
CA THR A 212 12.22 3.96 3.74
C THR A 212 11.19 4.99 3.32
N MET A 213 9.94 4.93 3.81
CA MET A 213 8.93 5.96 3.58
C MET A 213 9.35 7.32 4.20
N GLY A 214 9.87 7.30 5.42
CA GLY A 214 10.38 8.50 6.09
C GLY A 214 11.51 9.16 5.35
N VAL A 215 12.57 8.39 5.09
CA VAL A 215 13.77 8.86 4.38
C VAL A 215 13.40 9.34 2.98
N THR A 216 12.67 8.55 2.17
CA THR A 216 12.30 8.99 0.81
C THR A 216 11.46 10.27 0.81
N SER A 217 10.56 10.45 1.76
CA SER A 217 9.79 11.69 1.92
C SER A 217 10.67 12.91 2.19
N ALA A 218 11.78 12.75 2.92
CA ALA A 218 12.78 13.81 3.12
C ALA A 218 13.68 14.03 1.90
N LEU A 219 13.91 12.99 1.11
CA LEU A 219 14.76 13.00 -0.09
C LEU A 219 14.08 13.69 -1.28
N TYR A 220 12.77 13.53 -1.47
CA TYR A 220 12.06 14.13 -2.63
C TYR A 220 12.21 15.65 -2.74
N PRO A 221 12.11 16.45 -1.66
CA PRO A 221 12.38 17.90 -1.71
C PRO A 221 13.79 18.28 -2.16
N TRP A 222 14.78 17.40 -2.01
CA TRP A 222 16.15 17.58 -2.51
C TRP A 222 16.32 17.10 -3.97
N GLY A 223 15.23 16.68 -4.63
CA GLY A 223 15.26 16.27 -6.03
C GLY A 223 15.69 14.82 -6.24
N PHE A 224 15.46 13.96 -5.25
CA PHE A 224 15.77 12.53 -5.32
C PHE A 224 15.21 11.87 -6.60
N LYS A 225 16.04 10.98 -7.16
CA LYS A 225 15.70 10.14 -8.31
C LYS A 225 16.12 8.71 -8.04
N TYR A 226 15.30 7.78 -8.50
CA TYR A 226 15.66 6.36 -8.48
C TYR A 226 16.66 5.99 -9.57
N GLU A 227 16.66 6.70 -10.69
CA GLU A 227 17.54 6.45 -11.84
C GLU A 227 17.88 7.78 -12.55
N ASN A 228 19.00 7.83 -13.25
CA ASN A 228 19.41 9.00 -14.03
C ASN A 228 18.63 9.10 -15.34
N SER A 229 18.40 7.96 -15.99
CA SER A 229 17.66 7.85 -17.25
C SER A 229 16.42 6.98 -17.04
N PRO A 230 15.19 7.48 -17.30
CA PRO A 230 13.98 6.70 -17.09
C PRO A 230 14.00 5.33 -17.79
N GLY A 231 13.81 4.26 -17.03
CA GLY A 231 13.77 2.87 -17.48
C GLY A 231 15.13 2.20 -17.74
N SER A 232 16.25 2.87 -17.48
CA SER A 232 17.59 2.28 -17.66
C SER A 232 18.09 1.56 -16.40
N TYR A 233 17.48 1.82 -15.24
CA TYR A 233 17.91 1.33 -13.93
C TYR A 233 19.36 1.72 -13.59
N ASP A 234 19.87 2.84 -14.13
CA ASP A 234 21.18 3.42 -13.81
C ASP A 234 21.16 4.19 -12.48
N MET A 235 20.97 3.45 -11.39
CA MET A 235 20.76 4.01 -10.05
C MET A 235 22.00 4.69 -9.43
N GLU A 236 23.20 4.30 -9.84
CA GLU A 236 24.45 4.88 -9.36
C GLU A 236 24.55 6.36 -9.77
N GLY A 237 24.86 7.23 -8.82
CA GLY A 237 24.84 8.69 -8.98
C GLY A 237 23.45 9.31 -8.89
N ALA A 238 22.36 8.54 -9.03
CA ALA A 238 20.99 9.02 -8.81
C ALA A 238 20.58 8.84 -7.34
N VAL A 239 20.59 7.59 -6.86
CA VAL A 239 20.16 7.26 -5.49
C VAL A 239 21.14 7.80 -4.45
N ASN A 240 22.44 7.70 -4.74
CA ASN A 240 23.54 8.22 -3.90
C ASN A 240 24.11 9.56 -4.41
N SER A 241 23.27 10.38 -5.07
CA SER A 241 23.65 11.75 -5.43
C SER A 241 24.07 12.58 -4.19
N ALA A 242 24.80 13.67 -4.41
CA ALA A 242 25.20 14.56 -3.32
C ALA A 242 23.97 15.14 -2.59
N GLU A 243 22.92 15.45 -3.34
CA GLU A 243 21.65 15.96 -2.83
C GLU A 243 20.89 14.90 -2.00
N SER A 244 20.88 13.64 -2.44
CA SER A 244 20.30 12.52 -1.66
C SER A 244 21.03 12.31 -0.34
N VAL A 245 22.36 12.43 -0.34
CA VAL A 245 23.18 12.31 0.87
C VAL A 245 22.91 13.47 1.83
N GLU A 246 22.82 14.71 1.31
CA GLU A 246 22.45 15.87 2.13
C GLU A 246 21.07 15.69 2.78
N ALA A 247 20.08 15.21 2.02
CA ALA A 247 18.74 14.96 2.54
C ALA A 247 18.70 13.85 3.61
N LEU A 248 19.52 12.82 3.47
CA LEU A 248 19.64 11.76 4.47
C LEU A 248 20.28 12.28 5.76
N GLU A 249 21.35 13.08 5.66
CA GLU A 249 21.96 13.73 6.83
C GLU A 249 20.97 14.71 7.49
N PHE A 250 20.18 15.44 6.70
CA PHE A 250 19.08 16.26 7.21
C PHE A 250 18.05 15.42 7.98
N TYR A 251 17.61 14.27 7.45
CA TYR A 251 16.65 13.40 8.14
C TYR A 251 17.20 12.86 9.46
N LYS A 252 18.51 12.56 9.48
CA LYS A 252 19.21 12.15 10.70
C LYS A 252 19.29 13.30 11.72
N GLU A 253 19.65 14.51 11.29
CA GLU A 253 19.64 15.70 12.16
C GLU A 253 18.25 15.95 12.73
N PHE A 254 17.22 15.82 11.90
CA PHE A 254 15.83 15.95 12.32
C PHE A 254 15.50 14.96 13.44
N TYR A 255 15.82 13.68 13.25
CA TYR A 255 15.65 12.65 14.27
C TYR A 255 16.41 12.95 15.56
N GLU A 256 17.68 13.37 15.47
CA GLU A 256 18.53 13.58 16.65
C GLU A 256 18.16 14.82 17.47
N THR A 257 17.55 15.83 16.84
CA THR A 257 17.39 17.17 17.44
C THR A 257 15.96 17.63 17.60
N ALA A 258 14.98 16.94 16.99
CA ALA A 258 13.63 17.48 16.85
C ALA A 258 12.50 16.46 17.05
N THR A 259 12.80 15.25 17.54
CA THR A 259 11.80 14.20 17.84
C THR A 259 11.82 13.75 19.29
#